data_AF-A0A1F5NW63-F1
#
_entry.id   AF-A0A1F5NW63-F1
#
_cell.length_a   1.000
_cell.length_b   1.000
_cell.length_c   1.000
_cell.angle_alpha   90.00
_cell.angle_beta   90.00
_cell.angle_gamma   90.00
#
_symmetry.space_group_name_H-M   'P 1'
#
loop_
_entity.id
_entity.type
_entity.pdbx_description
1 polymer ?
#
loop_
_entity_poly.entity_id
_entity_poly.type
_entity_poly.pdbx_seq_one_letter_code
_entity_poly.pdbx_strand_id
1 'polypeptide(L)'
;MKSDFKKIIEWLTYILKCPICGYRYNLEQTKLIDSRENKPQVGANLLVHTDCERCKSSVVFSIAIDGPEIFSVGMVTDLTSIDTTRFKNTRALSTDDVLAMHQFLKVFDGDFRVALKA
;
A
#
# COMPACT_ATOMS: atom_id res chain seq x y z
N MET A 1 12.74 11.18 -19.64
CA MET A 1 11.71 11.00 -18.60
C MET A 1 11.48 9.56 -18.13
N LYS A 2 12.05 8.50 -18.74
CA LYS A 2 12.12 7.14 -18.13
C LYS A 2 13.35 6.93 -17.21
N SER A 3 14.36 7.79 -17.36
CA SER A 3 15.66 7.70 -16.67
C SER A 3 15.58 8.02 -15.17
N ASP A 4 14.81 9.04 -14.80
CA ASP A 4 14.73 9.48 -13.40
C ASP A 4 13.91 8.52 -12.53
N PHE A 5 12.87 7.90 -13.10
CA PHE A 5 12.06 6.91 -12.40
C PHE A 5 12.87 5.66 -11.99
N LYS A 6 13.70 5.15 -12.90
CA LYS A 6 14.57 4.00 -12.62
C LYS A 6 15.54 4.31 -11.47
N LYS A 7 16.10 5.52 -11.44
CA LYS A 7 16.99 5.98 -10.36
C LYS A 7 16.27 6.08 -9.02
N ILE A 8 15.01 6.53 -9.00
CA ILE A 8 14.21 6.58 -7.77
C ILE A 8 13.95 5.17 -7.24
N ILE A 9 13.58 4.22 -8.10
CA ILE A 9 13.38 2.82 -7.71
C ILE A 9 14.67 2.18 -7.20
N GLU A 10 15.80 2.37 -7.90
CA GLU A 10 17.11 1.91 -7.46
C GLU A 10 17.47 2.51 -6.08
N TRP A 11 17.27 3.81 -5.90
CA TRP A 11 17.50 4.50 -4.63
C TRP A 11 16.62 3.96 -3.49
N LEU A 12 15.34 3.71 -3.76
CA LEU A 12 14.40 3.15 -2.77
C LEU A 12 14.89 1.82 -2.20
N THR A 13 15.52 0.96 -3.01
CA THR A 13 16.05 -0.31 -2.51
C THR A 13 17.20 -0.19 -1.51
N TYR A 14 17.88 0.95 -1.45
CA TYR A 14 18.91 1.19 -0.44
C TYR A 14 18.31 1.61 0.91
N ILE A 15 17.10 2.17 0.91
CA ILE A 15 16.52 2.85 2.07
C ILE A 15 15.42 2.02 2.70
N LEU A 16 14.63 1.32 1.89
CA LEU A 16 13.52 0.53 2.40
C LEU A 16 14.05 -0.69 3.18
N LYS A 17 13.74 -0.69 4.47
CA LYS A 17 13.97 -1.80 5.38
C LYS A 17 12.64 -2.31 5.89
N CYS A 18 12.59 -3.62 6.10
CA CYS A 18 11.46 -4.26 6.74
C CYS A 18 11.29 -3.70 8.16
N PRO A 19 10.14 -3.08 8.49
CA PRO A 19 9.88 -2.52 9.81
C PRO A 19 9.72 -3.60 10.88
N ILE A 20 9.56 -4.86 10.48
CA ILE A 20 9.41 -6.01 11.38
C ILE A 20 10.77 -6.62 11.77
N CYS A 21 11.63 -6.88 10.79
CA CYS A 21 12.88 -7.64 11.02
C CYS A 21 14.17 -6.92 10.59
N GLY A 22 14.07 -5.70 10.06
CA GLY A 22 15.21 -4.88 9.64
C GLY A 22 15.88 -5.33 8.34
N TYR A 23 15.41 -6.40 7.69
CA TYR A 23 15.93 -6.87 6.41
C TYR A 23 15.79 -5.78 5.35
N ARG A 24 16.83 -5.54 4.54
CA ARG A 24 16.78 -4.59 3.42
C ARG A 24 16.02 -5.24 2.26
N TYR A 25 15.04 -4.54 1.72
CA TYR A 25 14.29 -5.05 0.57
C TYR A 25 15.15 -5.02 -0.69
N ASN A 26 14.99 -6.03 -1.55
CA ASN A 26 15.59 -6.04 -2.89
C ASN A 26 14.57 -5.57 -3.95
N LEU A 27 15.06 -5.30 -5.17
CA LEU A 27 14.22 -4.83 -6.29
C LEU A 27 13.15 -5.84 -6.69
N GLU A 28 13.44 -7.14 -6.63
CA GLU A 28 12.53 -8.20 -7.07
C GLU A 28 11.29 -8.31 -6.17
N GLN A 29 11.45 -8.03 -4.87
CA GLN A 29 10.35 -8.03 -3.90
C GLN A 29 9.53 -6.74 -3.90
N THR A 30 9.96 -5.72 -4.63
CA THR A 30 9.40 -4.37 -4.56
C THR A 30 8.55 -4.11 -5.79
N LYS A 31 7.23 -4.16 -5.62
CA LYS A 31 6.28 -3.88 -6.71
C LYS A 31 5.78 -2.45 -6.62
N LEU A 32 6.02 -1.69 -7.67
CA LEU A 32 5.36 -0.39 -7.85
C LEU A 32 3.88 -0.63 -8.21
N ILE A 33 2.99 -0.09 -7.37
CA ILE A 33 1.54 -0.20 -7.53
C ILE A 33 0.95 1.03 -8.24
N ASP A 34 1.47 2.21 -7.93
CA ASP A 34 1.03 3.46 -8.56
C ASP A 34 2.18 4.46 -8.61
N SER A 35 2.27 5.20 -9.71
CA SER A 35 3.13 6.37 -9.84
C SER A 35 2.27 7.48 -10.44
N ARG A 36 1.83 8.42 -9.60
CA ARG A 36 0.97 9.51 -10.08
C ARG A 36 1.87 10.66 -10.56
N GLU A 37 2.38 10.51 -11.77
CA GLU A 37 3.18 11.54 -12.46
C GLU A 37 2.33 12.74 -12.95
N ASN A 38 1.00 12.63 -12.93
CA ASN A 38 0.08 13.50 -13.68
C ASN A 38 -0.81 14.43 -12.83
N LYS A 39 -0.43 14.80 -11.61
CA LYS A 39 -1.11 15.88 -10.88
C LYS A 39 -0.25 17.15 -10.92
N PRO A 40 -0.85 18.34 -11.06
CA PRO A 40 -0.12 19.62 -11.16
C PRO A 40 0.55 20.06 -9.85
N GLN A 41 0.80 19.11 -8.94
CA GLN A 41 1.50 19.35 -7.69
C GLN A 41 2.96 18.93 -7.90
N VAL A 42 3.86 19.86 -7.62
CA VAL A 42 5.31 19.67 -7.64
C VAL A 42 5.65 18.40 -6.86
N GLY A 43 6.29 17.42 -7.52
CA GLY A 43 6.73 16.18 -6.86
C GLY A 43 6.22 14.86 -7.45
N ALA A 44 6.75 13.74 -6.95
CA ALA A 44 6.39 12.38 -7.34
C ALA A 44 5.73 11.64 -6.17
N ASN A 45 4.57 11.02 -6.42
CA ASN A 45 3.87 10.17 -5.44
C ASN A 45 3.91 8.71 -5.89
N LEU A 46 4.50 7.86 -5.07
CA LEU A 46 4.70 6.44 -5.32
C LEU A 46 3.95 5.62 -4.29
N LEU A 47 3.22 4.62 -4.77
CA LEU A 47 2.68 3.57 -3.94
C LEU A 47 3.43 2.28 -4.25
N VAL A 48 4.10 1.73 -3.26
CA VAL A 48 4.98 0.57 -3.40
C VAL A 48 4.51 -0.51 -2.45
N HIS A 49 4.44 -1.74 -2.94
CA HIS A 49 4.13 -2.91 -2.15
C HIS A 49 5.35 -3.81 -2.08
N THR A 50 5.64 -4.38 -0.92
CA THR A 50 6.75 -5.32 -0.78
C THR A 50 6.47 -6.43 0.23
N ASP A 51 6.94 -7.63 -0.10
CA ASP A 51 6.88 -8.80 0.77
C ASP A 51 8.29 -9.12 1.27
N CYS A 52 8.49 -9.21 2.58
CA CYS A 52 9.82 -9.51 3.12
C CYS A 52 10.21 -10.96 2.88
N GLU A 53 11.32 -11.21 2.19
CA GLU A 53 11.87 -12.55 1.97
C GLU A 53 12.14 -13.31 3.29
N ARG A 54 12.54 -12.59 4.33
CA ARG A 54 12.99 -13.15 5.61
C ARG A 54 11.84 -13.50 6.55
N CYS A 55 10.97 -12.54 6.86
CA CYS A 55 9.91 -12.72 7.86
C CYS A 55 8.50 -12.81 7.25
N LYS A 56 8.39 -12.72 5.93
CA LYS A 56 7.13 -12.83 5.17
C LYS A 56 6.07 -11.77 5.49
N SER A 57 6.42 -10.73 6.24
CA SER A 57 5.55 -9.57 6.44
C SER A 57 5.31 -8.85 5.13
N SER A 58 4.08 -8.39 4.88
CA SER A 58 3.77 -7.52 3.77
C SER A 58 3.69 -6.06 4.22
N VAL A 59 4.20 -5.15 3.38
CA VAL A 59 4.25 -3.72 3.69
C VAL A 59 3.89 -2.92 2.45
N VAL A 60 3.02 -1.93 2.63
CA VAL A 60 2.73 -0.91 1.62
C VAL A 60 3.37 0.40 2.04
N PHE A 61 4.21 0.96 1.17
CA PHE A 61 4.83 2.27 1.34
C PHE A 61 4.12 3.29 0.46
N SER A 62 3.66 4.39 1.07
CA SER A 62 3.25 5.60 0.38
C SER A 62 4.38 6.62 0.49
N ILE A 63 4.97 7.01 -0.64
CA ILE A 63 6.17 7.84 -0.71
C ILE A 63 5.87 9.08 -1.53
N ALA A 64 6.05 10.24 -0.93
CA ALA A 64 5.98 11.54 -1.57
C ALA A 64 7.38 12.14 -1.66
N ILE A 65 7.77 12.59 -2.84
CA ILE A 65 9.05 13.25 -3.12
C ILE A 65 8.74 14.64 -3.63
N ASP A 66 9.13 15.67 -2.87
CA ASP A 66 8.98 17.07 -3.26
C ASP A 66 10.32 17.81 -3.13
N GLY A 67 10.95 18.09 -4.26
CA GLY A 67 12.31 18.63 -4.31
C GLY A 67 13.31 17.73 -3.53
N PRO A 68 14.04 18.27 -2.53
CA PRO A 68 14.96 17.49 -1.69
C PRO A 68 14.26 16.70 -0.57
N GLU A 69 12.98 16.96 -0.30
CA GLU A 69 12.25 16.36 0.81
C GLU A 69 11.57 15.06 0.38
N ILE A 70 11.70 14.04 1.25
CA ILE A 70 11.12 12.72 1.00
C ILE A 70 10.34 12.31 2.23
N PHE A 71 9.04 12.17 2.04
CA PHE A 71 8.11 11.68 3.06
C PHE A 71 7.70 10.25 2.72
N SER A 72 7.85 9.33 3.68
CA SER A 72 7.46 7.94 3.50
C SER A 72 6.67 7.45 4.70
N VAL A 73 5.52 6.84 4.42
CA VAL A 73 4.70 6.14 5.41
C VAL A 73 4.64 4.68 5.00
N GLY A 74 5.15 3.80 5.86
CA GLY A 74 5.05 2.36 5.70
C GLY A 74 3.93 1.79 6.57
N MET A 75 3.05 1.00 5.96
CA MET A 75 1.98 0.30 6.65
C MET A 75 2.23 -1.21 6.56
N VAL A 76 2.42 -1.85 7.71
CA VAL A 76 2.43 -3.31 7.82
C VAL A 76 1.01 -3.80 7.58
N THR A 77 0.86 -4.75 6.68
CA THR A 77 -0.45 -5.21 6.22
C THR A 77 -0.39 -6.67 5.80
N ASP A 78 -1.55 -7.27 5.60
CA ASP A 78 -1.77 -8.60 5.01
C ASP A 78 -2.21 -8.51 3.53
N LEU A 79 -2.43 -7.30 3.00
CA LEU A 79 -2.75 -7.09 1.60
C LEU A 79 -1.65 -7.67 0.72
N THR A 80 -2.01 -8.41 -0.33
CA THR A 80 -1.05 -8.77 -1.40
C THR A 80 -0.85 -7.61 -2.37
N SER A 81 0.09 -7.74 -3.31
CA SER A 81 0.23 -6.75 -4.39
C SER A 81 -1.04 -6.61 -5.24
N ILE A 82 -1.79 -7.70 -5.39
CA ILE A 82 -3.04 -7.73 -6.14
C ILE A 82 -4.12 -6.95 -5.36
N ASP A 83 -4.23 -7.22 -4.07
CA ASP A 83 -5.17 -6.53 -3.19
C ASP A 83 -4.85 -5.03 -3.11
N THR A 84 -3.58 -4.68 -2.95
CA THR A 84 -3.13 -3.28 -2.93
C THR A 84 -3.53 -2.57 -4.23
N THR A 85 -3.37 -3.23 -5.38
CA THR A 85 -3.80 -2.69 -6.68
C THR A 85 -5.32 -2.53 -6.77
N ARG A 86 -6.07 -3.48 -6.22
CA ARG A 86 -7.54 -3.46 -6.20
C ARG A 86 -8.08 -2.34 -5.31
N PHE A 87 -7.52 -2.17 -4.11
CA PHE A 87 -8.01 -1.24 -3.10
C PHE A 87 -7.44 0.18 -3.22
N LYS A 88 -6.36 0.43 -3.97
CA LYS A 88 -5.74 1.78 -4.06
C LYS A 88 -6.69 2.90 -4.48
N ASN A 89 -7.73 2.56 -5.23
CA ASN A 89 -8.71 3.51 -5.76
C ASN A 89 -10.09 3.35 -5.12
N THR A 90 -10.26 2.47 -4.12
CA THR A 90 -11.53 2.39 -3.40
C THR A 90 -11.72 3.62 -2.54
N ARG A 91 -12.97 4.04 -2.36
CA ARG A 91 -13.28 5.16 -1.47
C ARG A 91 -12.82 4.82 -0.05
N ALA A 92 -12.41 5.85 0.69
CA ALA A 92 -12.19 5.71 2.12
C ALA A 92 -13.49 5.26 2.80
N LEU A 93 -13.34 4.47 3.87
CA LEU A 93 -14.45 4.13 4.75
C LEU A 93 -15.00 5.41 5.39
N SER A 94 -16.32 5.57 5.34
CA SER A 94 -17.03 6.68 5.97
C SER A 94 -17.65 6.25 7.29
N THR A 95 -18.11 7.23 8.07
CA THR A 95 -18.89 6.97 9.29
C THR A 95 -20.15 6.14 9.00
N ASP A 96 -20.79 6.35 7.84
CA ASP A 96 -21.97 5.60 7.44
C ASP A 96 -21.68 4.11 7.24
N ASP A 97 -20.49 3.75 6.74
CA ASP A 97 -20.09 2.35 6.62
C ASP A 97 -19.98 1.66 7.98
N VAL A 98 -19.44 2.38 8.97
CA VAL A 98 -19.31 1.88 10.34
C VAL A 98 -20.69 1.70 10.98
N LEU A 99 -21.60 2.67 10.79
CA LEU A 99 -22.97 2.58 11.30
C LEU A 99 -23.75 1.43 10.64
N ALA A 100 -23.61 1.26 9.32
CA ALA A 100 -24.22 0.17 8.58
C ALA A 100 -23.70 -1.19 9.06
N MET A 101 -22.38 -1.33 9.26
CA MET A 101 -21.77 -2.55 9.80
C MET A 101 -22.27 -2.86 11.21
N HIS A 102 -22.35 -1.85 12.09
CA HIS A 102 -22.88 -2.03 13.44
C HIS A 102 -24.36 -2.47 13.43
N GLN A 103 -25.20 -1.90 12.56
CA GLN A 103 -26.58 -2.31 12.40
C GLN A 103 -26.69 -3.76 11.88
N PHE A 104 -25.89 -4.12 10.88
CA PHE A 104 -25.80 -5.48 10.36
C PHE A 104 -25.41 -6.49 11.44
N LEU A 105 -24.38 -6.19 12.24
CA LEU A 105 -23.88 -7.09 13.28
C LEU A 105 -24.88 -7.37 14.41
N LYS A 106 -25.90 -6.53 14.61
CA LYS A 106 -26.96 -6.79 15.60
C LYS A 106 -27.89 -7.94 15.21
N VAL A 107 -28.05 -8.19 13.91
CA VAL A 107 -28.95 -9.22 13.37
C VAL A 107 -28.19 -10.38 12.72
N PHE A 108 -26.88 -10.23 12.55
CA PHE A 108 -26.03 -11.27 11.99
C PHE A 108 -25.93 -12.47 12.95
N ASP A 109 -26.25 -13.65 12.44
CA ASP A 109 -26.27 -14.91 13.19
C ASP A 109 -24.93 -15.68 13.15
N GLY A 110 -23.91 -15.11 12.51
CA GLY A 110 -22.61 -15.74 12.33
C GLY A 110 -22.48 -16.56 11.04
N ASP A 111 -23.54 -16.73 10.22
CA ASP A 111 -23.46 -17.53 9.00
C ASP A 111 -22.99 -16.70 7.80
N PHE A 112 -21.67 -16.70 7.60
CA PHE A 112 -21.04 -16.04 6.45
C PHE A 112 -21.42 -16.64 5.09
N ARG A 113 -21.92 -17.89 5.03
CA ARG A 113 -22.35 -18.51 3.76
C ARG A 113 -23.61 -17.86 3.22
N VAL A 114 -24.43 -17.28 4.10
CA VAL A 114 -25.62 -16.51 3.71
C VAL A 114 -25.22 -15.05 3.48
N ALA A 115 -24.46 -14.47 4.41
CA ALA A 115 -24.12 -13.05 4.37
C ALA A 115 -23.19 -12.63 3.21
N LEU A 116 -22.34 -13.52 2.71
CA LEU A 116 -21.38 -13.23 1.63
C LEU A 116 -21.76 -13.86 0.30
N LYS A 117 -23.03 -14.27 0.11
CA LYS A 117 -23.49 -14.73 -1.21
C LYS A 117 -23.32 -13.61 -2.23
N ALA A 118 -22.36 -13.81 -3.13
CA ALA A 118 -22.16 -13.04 -4.35
C ALA A 118 -23.19 -13.42 -5.41
#